data_AF-V4J2T1-F1
#
_entry.id   AF-V4J2T1-F1
#
_cell.length_a   1.000
_cell.length_b   1.000
_cell.length_c   1.000
_cell.angle_alpha   90.00
_cell.angle_beta   90.00
_cell.angle_gamma   90.00
#
_symmetry.space_group_name_H-M   'P 1'
#
loop_
_entity.id
_entity.type
_entity.pdbx_description
1 polymer ?
#
loop_
_entity_poly.entity_id
_entity_poly.type
_entity_poly.pdbx_seq_one_letter_code
_entity_poly.pdbx_strand_id
1 'polypeptide(L)'
;MDNDTKKRDQMFLKLYLKSHPGEVTDEEIDYFREHPDQIDEVTAPVNVHKLFLWWGALLGVALVALSKYLKFSIVYVLSEALREFAVDVVFEIGVALIGAAVTAYILGILLNQQQENASLWRAEIRKKIGESHDT
;
A
#
# COMPACT_ATOMS: atom_id res chain seq x y z
N MET A 1 -11.36 13.87 -17.75
CA MET A 1 -10.11 13.33 -17.19
C MET A 1 -8.98 13.96 -17.97
N ASP A 2 -8.14 14.71 -17.27
CA ASP A 2 -7.07 15.54 -17.84
C ASP A 2 -5.85 14.69 -18.24
N ASN A 3 -5.07 15.13 -19.22
CA ASN A 3 -4.01 14.33 -19.85
C ASN A 3 -2.80 14.12 -18.91
N ASP A 4 -2.52 15.11 -18.05
CA ASP A 4 -1.45 15.04 -17.05
C ASP A 4 -1.75 14.00 -15.97
N THR A 5 -3.01 13.84 -15.59
CA THR A 5 -3.41 12.84 -14.58
C THR A 5 -3.08 11.42 -15.06
N LYS A 6 -3.28 11.14 -16.35
CA LYS A 6 -2.96 9.84 -16.95
C LYS A 6 -1.47 9.59 -17.06
N LYS A 7 -0.68 10.59 -17.47
CA LYS A 7 0.78 10.47 -17.56
C LYS A 7 1.39 10.19 -16.20
N ARG A 8 0.92 10.92 -15.18
CA ARG A 8 1.29 10.69 -13.79
C ARG A 8 0.97 9.26 -13.37
N ASP A 9 -0.28 8.81 -13.48
CA ASP A 9 -0.67 7.44 -13.09
C ASP A 9 0.17 6.35 -13.80
N GLN A 10 0.47 6.53 -15.09
CA GLN A 10 1.33 5.61 -15.84
C GLN A 10 2.77 5.60 -15.31
N MET A 11 3.31 6.77 -14.99
CA MET A 11 4.66 6.92 -14.44
C MET A 11 4.78 6.24 -13.08
N PHE A 12 3.80 6.47 -12.20
CA PHE A 12 3.71 5.82 -10.89
C PHE A 12 3.62 4.30 -11.00
N LEU A 13 2.79 3.78 -11.92
CA LEU A 13 2.67 2.34 -12.15
C LEU A 13 3.96 1.74 -12.72
N LYS A 14 4.65 2.46 -13.62
CA LYS A 14 5.93 2.03 -14.22
C LYS A 14 7.06 1.97 -13.19
N LEU A 15 7.18 2.96 -12.32
CA LEU A 15 8.11 2.94 -11.17
C LEU A 15 7.79 1.79 -10.20
N TYR A 16 6.52 1.54 -9.96
CA TYR A 16 6.06 0.48 -9.06
C TYR A 16 6.33 -0.94 -9.57
N LEU A 17 6.11 -1.19 -10.87
CA LEU A 17 6.39 -2.49 -11.51
C LEU A 17 7.85 -2.65 -11.95
N LYS A 18 8.71 -1.65 -11.71
CA LYS A 18 10.12 -1.70 -12.07
C LYS A 18 10.83 -2.75 -11.23
N SER A 19 11.39 -3.76 -11.89
CA SER A 19 12.10 -4.87 -11.22
C SER A 19 13.42 -4.44 -10.56
N HIS A 20 13.99 -3.30 -10.98
CA HIS A 20 15.26 -2.77 -10.48
C HIS A 20 15.07 -1.33 -9.95
N PRO A 21 14.76 -1.14 -8.66
CA PRO A 21 14.50 0.17 -8.07
C PRO A 21 15.73 1.09 -7.99
N GLY A 22 16.92 0.62 -8.37
CA GLY A 22 18.17 1.40 -8.34
C GLY A 22 18.60 2.02 -9.68
N GLU A 23 17.96 1.68 -10.79
CA GLU A 23 18.26 2.29 -12.08
C GLU A 23 17.35 3.48 -12.33
N VAL A 24 17.92 4.67 -12.48
CA VAL A 24 17.19 5.88 -12.89
C VAL A 24 17.28 5.98 -14.42
N THR A 25 16.12 6.05 -15.07
CA THR A 25 16.01 6.15 -16.54
C THR A 25 15.85 7.60 -16.97
N ASP A 26 16.30 7.94 -18.19
CA ASP A 26 16.24 9.32 -18.69
C ASP A 26 14.80 9.88 -18.76
N GLU A 27 13.81 9.02 -18.98
CA GLU A 27 12.37 9.35 -18.91
C GLU A 27 11.93 9.76 -17.49
N GLU A 28 12.47 9.12 -16.45
CA GLU A 28 12.21 9.50 -15.05
C GLU A 28 12.85 10.86 -14.75
N ILE A 29 14.06 11.10 -15.25
CA ILE A 29 14.77 12.36 -15.04
C ILE A 29 14.00 13.52 -15.67
N ASP A 30 13.57 13.39 -16.92
CA ASP A 30 12.85 14.48 -17.60
C ASP A 30 11.48 14.73 -16.98
N TYR A 31 10.74 13.69 -16.58
CA TYR A 31 9.45 13.84 -15.91
C TYR A 31 9.56 14.51 -14.54
N PHE A 32 10.52 14.08 -13.70
CA PHE A 32 10.71 14.67 -12.37
C PHE A 32 11.45 16.02 -12.40
N ARG A 33 12.13 16.37 -13.49
CA ARG A 33 12.67 17.72 -13.70
C ARG A 33 11.54 18.75 -13.85
N GLU A 34 10.42 18.37 -14.46
CA GLU A 34 9.21 19.21 -14.58
C GLU A 34 8.35 19.19 -13.30
N HIS A 35 8.46 18.14 -12.48
CA HIS A 35 7.69 17.96 -11.23
C HIS A 35 8.57 17.48 -10.05
N PRO A 36 9.48 18.33 -9.54
CA PRO A 36 10.45 17.94 -8.51
C PRO A 36 9.80 17.64 -7.16
N ASP A 37 8.61 18.19 -6.89
CA ASP A 37 7.80 17.97 -5.70
C ASP A 37 7.19 16.55 -5.62
N GLN A 38 7.01 15.89 -6.77
CA GLN A 38 6.39 14.55 -6.83
C GLN A 38 7.36 13.44 -6.40
N ILE A 39 8.67 13.70 -6.32
CA ILE A 39 9.69 12.70 -5.94
C ILE A 39 9.46 12.20 -4.50
N ASP A 40 9.13 13.10 -3.57
CA ASP A 40 8.83 12.77 -2.18
C ASP A 40 7.49 12.00 -2.06
N GLU A 41 6.56 12.24 -2.99
CA GLU A 41 5.26 11.55 -3.03
C GLU A 41 5.39 10.09 -3.53
N VAL A 42 6.28 9.84 -4.51
CA VAL A 42 6.52 8.49 -5.06
C VAL A 42 7.32 7.61 -4.11
N THR A 43 8.20 8.22 -3.32
CA THR A 43 9.03 7.51 -2.33
C THR A 43 8.34 7.30 -1.00
N ALA A 44 7.20 7.97 -0.77
CA ALA A 44 6.40 7.80 0.43
C ALA A 44 5.89 6.34 0.52
N PRO A 45 6.34 5.53 1.51
CA PRO A 45 5.95 4.13 1.65
C PRO A 45 4.43 3.94 1.78
N VAL A 46 3.72 5.01 2.14
CA VAL A 46 2.27 5.08 2.35
C VAL A 46 1.46 4.83 1.07
N ASN A 47 1.97 5.20 -0.12
CA ASN A 47 1.22 5.02 -1.37
C ASN A 47 1.23 3.55 -1.85
N VAL A 48 2.36 2.86 -1.67
CA VAL A 48 2.51 1.40 -1.88
C VAL A 48 1.55 0.63 -0.96
N HIS A 49 1.44 1.07 0.30
CA HIS A 49 0.53 0.45 1.28
C HIS A 49 -0.94 0.72 0.97
N LYS A 50 -1.31 1.90 0.45
CA LYS A 50 -2.68 2.20 0.01
C LYS A 50 -3.14 1.29 -1.14
N LEU A 51 -2.28 1.03 -2.12
CA LEU A 51 -2.61 0.16 -3.25
C LEU A 51 -2.79 -1.30 -2.80
N PHE A 52 -1.87 -1.80 -1.95
CA PHE A 52 -1.98 -3.12 -1.34
C PHE A 52 -3.25 -3.25 -0.48
N LEU A 53 -3.59 -2.20 0.27
CA LEU A 53 -4.82 -2.13 1.05
C LEU A 53 -6.06 -2.25 0.15
N TRP A 54 -6.09 -1.51 -0.96
CA TRP A 54 -7.24 -1.49 -1.86
C TRP A 54 -7.43 -2.84 -2.58
N TRP A 55 -6.35 -3.42 -3.11
CA TRP A 55 -6.38 -4.75 -3.73
C TRP A 55 -6.66 -5.86 -2.72
N GLY A 56 -6.04 -5.83 -1.54
CA GLY A 56 -6.26 -6.81 -0.47
C GLY A 56 -7.70 -6.77 0.05
N ALA A 57 -8.26 -5.58 0.24
CA ALA A 57 -9.65 -5.40 0.63
C ALA A 57 -10.63 -5.87 -0.47
N LEU A 58 -10.38 -5.50 -1.73
CA LEU A 58 -11.21 -5.96 -2.86
C LEU A 58 -11.18 -7.48 -3.00
N LEU A 59 -10.00 -8.09 -2.92
CA LEU A 59 -9.82 -9.52 -3.01
C LEU A 59 -10.50 -10.24 -1.83
N GLY A 60 -10.35 -9.70 -0.61
CA GLY A 60 -11.03 -10.23 0.58
C GLY A 60 -12.55 -10.18 0.45
N VAL A 61 -13.12 -9.04 0.01
CA VAL A 61 -14.57 -8.91 -0.24
C VAL A 61 -15.04 -9.85 -1.34
N ALA A 62 -14.28 -9.99 -2.42
CA ALA A 62 -14.59 -10.92 -3.51
C ALA A 62 -14.59 -12.38 -3.02
N LEU A 63 -13.63 -12.77 -2.17
CA LEU A 63 -13.57 -14.11 -1.58
C LEU A 63 -14.75 -14.37 -0.62
N VAL A 64 -15.12 -13.40 0.22
CA VAL A 64 -16.29 -13.51 1.12
C VAL A 64 -17.60 -13.59 0.32
N ALA A 65 -17.71 -12.83 -0.77
CA ALA A 65 -18.87 -12.90 -1.67
C ALA A 65 -18.91 -14.25 -2.40
N LEU A 66 -17.75 -14.74 -2.86
CA LEU A 66 -17.62 -16.03 -3.54
C LEU A 66 -17.96 -17.19 -2.62
N SER A 67 -17.57 -17.17 -1.34
CA SER A 67 -17.93 -18.23 -0.38
C SER A 67 -19.44 -18.32 -0.17
N LYS A 68 -20.12 -17.17 -0.07
CA LYS A 68 -21.59 -17.11 0.01
C LYS A 68 -22.26 -17.56 -1.29
N TYR A 69 -21.68 -17.23 -2.44
CA TYR A 69 -22.19 -17.67 -3.74
C TYR A 69 -22.05 -19.19 -3.93
N LEU A 70 -20.90 -19.76 -3.58
CA LEU A 70 -20.66 -21.22 -3.61
C LEU A 70 -21.61 -21.97 -2.67
N LYS A 71 -21.99 -21.38 -1.54
CA LYS A 71 -22.99 -21.94 -0.62
C LYS A 71 -24.38 -22.07 -1.27
N PHE A 72 -24.71 -21.20 -2.24
CA PHE A 72 -26.02 -21.14 -2.89
C PHE A 72 -26.07 -21.77 -4.29
N SER A 73 -24.96 -21.79 -5.05
CA SER A 73 -25.09 -21.93 -6.51
C SER A 73 -25.03 -23.34 -7.08
N ILE A 74 -24.20 -24.31 -6.65
CA ILE A 74 -24.13 -25.56 -7.45
C ILE A 74 -23.49 -26.81 -6.85
N VAL A 75 -23.03 -26.82 -5.59
CA VAL A 75 -22.36 -28.02 -5.05
C VAL A 75 -23.38 -29.05 -4.51
N TYR A 76 -24.17 -29.65 -5.40
CA TYR A 76 -25.00 -30.82 -5.08
C TYR A 76 -24.22 -32.14 -5.10
N VAL A 77 -22.92 -32.10 -5.46
CA VAL A 77 -22.07 -33.30 -5.69
C VAL A 77 -21.11 -33.61 -4.53
N LEU A 78 -20.79 -32.63 -3.67
CA LEU A 78 -19.95 -32.85 -2.49
C LEU A 78 -20.82 -33.17 -1.27
N SER A 79 -20.28 -34.00 -0.36
CA SER A 79 -20.91 -34.22 0.94
C SER A 79 -21.08 -32.90 1.69
N GLU A 80 -22.15 -32.80 2.47
CA GLU A 80 -22.48 -31.58 3.23
C GLU A 80 -21.31 -31.08 4.08
N ALA A 81 -20.55 -32.00 4.68
CA ALA A 81 -19.34 -31.72 5.44
C ALA A 81 -18.22 -31.07 4.60
N LEU A 82 -17.98 -31.51 3.35
CA LEU A 82 -16.95 -30.89 2.50
C LEU A 82 -17.36 -29.49 2.03
N ARG A 83 -18.66 -29.27 1.83
CA ARG A 83 -19.20 -27.95 1.44
C ARG A 83 -19.02 -26.93 2.56
N GLU A 84 -19.39 -27.29 3.78
CA GLU A 84 -19.22 -26.41 4.94
C GLU A 84 -17.75 -26.08 5.18
N PHE A 85 -16.88 -27.09 5.15
CA PHE A 85 -15.44 -26.90 5.29
C PHE A 85 -14.86 -25.94 4.24
N ALA A 86 -15.19 -26.14 2.95
CA ALA A 86 -14.69 -25.27 1.89
C ALA A 86 -15.19 -23.82 2.01
N VAL A 87 -16.46 -23.63 2.38
CA VAL A 87 -17.04 -22.30 2.59
C VAL A 87 -16.36 -21.58 3.74
N ASP A 88 -16.14 -22.25 4.87
CA ASP A 88 -15.51 -21.67 6.05
C ASP A 88 -14.04 -21.32 5.78
N VAL A 89 -13.28 -22.18 5.10
CA VAL A 89 -11.89 -21.88 4.72
C VAL A 89 -11.81 -20.64 3.83
N VAL A 90 -12.64 -20.53 2.79
CA VAL A 90 -12.63 -19.35 1.90
C VAL A 90 -13.07 -18.10 2.66
N PHE A 91 -14.04 -18.22 3.56
CA PHE A 91 -14.49 -17.12 4.41
C PHE A 91 -13.39 -16.63 5.35
N GLU A 92 -12.72 -17.53 6.08
CA GLU A 92 -11.63 -17.19 7.00
C GLU A 92 -10.44 -16.54 6.27
N ILE A 93 -10.07 -17.03 5.09
CA ILE A 93 -9.02 -16.41 4.26
C ILE A 93 -9.43 -14.99 3.88
N GLY A 94 -10.68 -14.78 3.44
CA GLY A 94 -11.19 -13.47 3.08
C GLY A 94 -11.13 -12.48 4.25
N VAL A 95 -11.57 -12.90 5.44
CA VAL A 95 -11.52 -12.08 6.66
C VAL A 95 -10.08 -11.81 7.09
N ALA A 96 -9.20 -12.81 7.04
CA ALA A 96 -7.80 -12.68 7.42
C ALA A 96 -7.04 -11.71 6.50
N LEU A 97 -7.30 -11.75 5.19
CA LEU A 97 -6.70 -10.81 4.23
C LEU A 97 -7.11 -9.36 4.52
N ILE A 98 -8.38 -9.12 4.83
CA ILE A 98 -8.86 -7.78 5.21
C ILE A 98 -8.16 -7.31 6.50
N GLY A 99 -8.09 -8.17 7.52
CA GLY A 99 -7.40 -7.85 8.77
C GLY A 99 -5.93 -7.51 8.56
N ALA A 100 -5.21 -8.33 7.80
CA ALA A 100 -3.79 -8.11 7.48
C ALA A 100 -3.58 -6.79 6.72
N ALA A 101 -4.45 -6.48 5.76
CA ALA A 101 -4.38 -5.23 4.99
C ALA A 101 -4.58 -4.01 5.90
N VAL A 102 -5.58 -4.05 6.79
CA VAL A 102 -5.84 -2.98 7.78
C VAL A 102 -4.65 -2.81 8.72
N THR A 103 -4.10 -3.89 9.27
CA THR A 103 -2.94 -3.83 10.16
C THR A 103 -1.72 -3.24 9.45
N ALA A 104 -1.43 -3.65 8.22
CA ALA A 104 -0.31 -3.10 7.44
C ALA A 104 -0.48 -1.60 7.17
N TYR A 105 -1.71 -1.15 6.88
CA TYR A 105 -1.99 0.28 6.68
C TYR A 105 -1.76 1.11 7.94
N ILE A 106 -2.29 0.66 9.08
CA ILE A 106 -2.10 1.34 10.37
C ILE A 106 -0.61 1.41 10.71
N LEU A 107 0.11 0.30 10.56
CA LEU A 107 1.55 0.26 10.83
C LEU A 107 2.33 1.21 9.91
N GLY A 108 1.97 1.28 8.62
CA GLY A 108 2.58 2.20 7.66
C GLY A 108 2.43 3.67 8.06
N ILE A 109 1.24 4.08 8.51
CA ILE A 109 1.01 5.45 9.00
C ILE A 109 1.83 5.73 10.25
N LEU A 110 1.81 4.81 11.21
CA LEU A 110 2.53 4.99 12.47
C LEU A 110 4.04 5.09 12.25
N LEU A 111 4.61 4.25 11.38
CA LEU A 111 6.04 4.30 11.05
C LEU A 111 6.42 5.63 10.38
N ASN A 112 5.61 6.10 9.43
CA ASN A 112 5.86 7.38 8.76
C ASN A 112 5.85 8.54 9.76
N GLN A 113 4.86 8.57 10.65
CA GLN A 113 4.74 9.60 11.68
C GLN A 113 5.88 9.54 12.70
N GLN A 114 6.34 8.34 13.06
CA GLN A 114 7.52 8.15 13.91
C GLN A 114 8.79 8.68 13.24
N GLN A 115 8.96 8.44 11.94
CA GLN A 115 10.13 8.92 11.19
C GLN A 115 10.15 10.45 11.06
N GLU A 116 9.01 11.07 10.76
CA GLU A 116 8.87 12.53 10.69
C GLU A 116 9.11 13.20 12.04
N ASN A 117 8.49 12.69 13.12
CA ASN A 117 8.73 13.21 14.46
C ASN A 117 10.18 13.03 14.91
N ALA A 118 10.82 11.92 14.53
CA ALA A 118 12.23 11.69 14.84
C ALA A 118 13.17 12.62 14.06
N SER A 119 12.86 12.97 12.81
CA SER A 119 13.67 13.91 12.02
C SER A 119 13.57 15.33 12.58
N LEU A 120 12.35 15.79 12.89
CA LEU A 120 12.11 17.09 13.53
C LEU A 120 12.78 17.18 14.91
N TRP A 121 12.63 16.14 15.74
CA TRP A 121 13.29 16.06 17.03
C TRP A 121 14.81 16.16 16.92
N ARG A 122 15.42 15.42 15.97
CA ARG A 122 16.87 15.47 15.74
C ARG A 122 17.34 16.86 15.28
N ALA A 123 16.56 17.53 14.44
CA ALA A 123 16.87 18.90 14.00
C ALA A 123 16.83 19.89 15.17
N GLU A 124 15.83 19.79 16.04
CA GLU A 124 15.67 20.64 17.22
C GLU A 124 16.81 20.46 18.22
N ILE A 125 17.23 19.21 18.47
CA ILE A 125 18.39 18.92 19.32
C ILE A 125 19.68 19.52 18.74
N ARG A 126 19.90 19.40 17.43
CA ARG A 126 21.08 19.96 16.77
C ARG A 126 21.12 21.48 16.86
N LYS A 127 19.96 22.14 16.72
CA LYS A 127 19.83 23.59 16.90
C LYS A 127 20.21 24.01 18.32
N LYS A 128 19.66 23.33 19.34
CA LYS A 128 19.95 23.64 20.76
C LYS A 128 21.41 23.40 21.15
N ILE A 129 22.05 22.38 20.60
CA ILE A 129 23.49 22.12 20.82
C ILE A 129 24.34 23.21 20.14
N GLY A 130 24.00 23.59 18.90
CA GLY A 130 24.71 24.66 18.18
C GLY A 130 24.63 26.00 18.90
N GLU A 131 23.43 26.39 19.37
CA GLU A 131 23.23 27.61 20.16
C GLU A 131 23.98 27.58 21.51
N SER A 132 24.17 26.41 22.11
CA SER A 132 24.90 26.26 23.38
C SER A 132 26.43 26.31 23.25
N HIS A 133 26.98 26.21 22.03
CA HIS A 133 28.43 26.22 21.79
C HIS A 133 28.97 27.61 21.46
N ASP A 134 28.09 28.56 21.12
CA ASP A 134 28.42 29.96 20.78
C ASP A 134 28.22 30.95 21.96
N THR A 135 27.92 30.45 23.17
CA THR A 135 27.89 31.22 24.44
C THR A 135 28.99 30.79 25.39
#